data_AF-A0A0Q5SXJ0-F1
#
_entry.id   AF-A0A0Q5SXJ0-F1
#
_cell.length_a   1.000
_cell.length_b   1.000
_cell.length_c   1.000
_cell.angle_alpha   90.00
_cell.angle_beta   90.00
_cell.angle_gamma   90.00
#
_symmetry.space_group_name_H-M   'P 1'
#
loop_
_entity.id
_entity.type
_entity.pdbx_description
1 polymer ?
#
loop_
_entity_poly.entity_id
_entity_poly.type
_entity_poly.pdbx_seq_one_letter_code
_entity_poly.pdbx_strand_id
1 'polypeptide(L)'
;MRKMLRKNIRLNEEQIKKLRDLSEFDGSDPLDHVTRAIDDYLRKQKTDLTLPAEKEINAQITGKSPEPASPGAFWVNGIVDRYEFSALILKEASKSAIDKDKVSKLSILDPIIRENTNSFIAACIVNYDRGWDIRPSKIAEPYYRKVRELIDALT
;
A
#
# COMPACT_ATOMS: atom_id res chain seq x y z
N MET A 1 -22.53 -0.20 1.24
CA MET A 1 -22.60 0.45 2.57
C MET A 1 -21.22 0.99 2.95
N ARG A 2 -21.03 2.32 3.01
CA ARG A 2 -19.80 2.92 3.55
C ARG A 2 -19.81 2.77 5.07
N LYS A 3 -18.76 2.15 5.65
CA LYS A 3 -18.57 2.13 7.11
C LYS A 3 -18.31 3.57 7.57
N MET A 4 -19.31 4.20 8.18
CA MET A 4 -19.13 5.50 8.84
C MET A 4 -18.43 5.30 10.17
N LEU A 5 -17.19 5.75 10.27
CA LEU A 5 -16.46 5.84 11.53
C LEU A 5 -17.08 6.97 12.36
N ARG A 6 -17.84 6.62 13.40
CA ARG A 6 -18.38 7.61 14.34
C ARG A 6 -17.27 8.01 15.31
N LYS A 7 -16.68 9.19 15.13
CA LYS A 7 -15.81 9.82 16.13
C LYS A 7 -16.61 10.87 16.90
N ASN A 8 -16.55 10.81 18.22
CA ASN A 8 -17.11 11.83 19.10
C ASN A 8 -16.07 12.92 19.32
N ILE A 9 -16.38 14.15 18.93
CA ILE A 9 -15.53 15.33 19.12
C ILE A 9 -16.27 16.28 20.05
N ARG A 10 -15.60 16.76 21.11
CA ARG A 10 -16.14 17.80 21.98
C ARG A 10 -15.72 19.16 21.44
N LEU A 11 -16.70 20.00 21.12
CA LEU A 11 -16.49 21.40 20.75
C LEU A 11 -16.54 22.27 22.00
N ASN A 12 -15.80 23.38 22.01
CA ASN A 12 -15.92 24.38 23.07
C ASN A 12 -17.16 25.27 22.87
N GLU A 13 -17.53 26.04 23.88
CA GLU A 13 -18.77 26.84 23.85
C GLU A 13 -18.78 27.90 22.74
N GLU A 14 -17.64 28.53 22.45
CA GLU A 14 -17.52 29.50 21.35
C GLU A 14 -17.72 28.86 19.98
N GLN A 15 -17.17 27.65 19.76
CA GLN A 15 -17.35 26.89 18.53
C GLN A 15 -18.81 26.48 18.36
N ILE A 16 -19.47 26.03 19.43
CA ILE A 16 -20.89 25.67 19.42
C ILE A 16 -21.74 26.89 19.05
N LYS A 17 -21.46 28.05 19.67
CA LYS A 17 -22.18 29.30 19.39
C LYS A 17 -22.05 29.70 17.91
N LYS A 18 -20.81 29.80 17.40
CA LYS A 18 -20.56 30.14 15.98
C LYS A 18 -21.25 29.18 15.02
N LEU A 19 -21.29 27.89 15.35
CA LEU A 19 -21.87 26.87 14.50
C LEU A 19 -23.41 27.00 14.44
N ARG A 20 -24.04 27.36 15.56
CA ARG A 20 -25.47 27.70 15.61
C ARG A 20 -25.76 28.97 14.81
N ASP A 21 -24.99 30.03 15.02
CA ASP A 21 -25.15 31.29 14.31
C ASP A 21 -25.04 31.10 12.78
N LEU A 22 -24.13 30.24 12.32
CA LEU A 22 -23.98 29.87 10.91
C LEU A 22 -25.18 29.09 10.36
N SER A 23 -25.67 28.13 11.15
CA SER A 23 -26.84 27.31 10.79
C SER A 23 -28.11 28.14 10.71
N GLU A 24 -28.26 29.11 11.61
CA GLU A 24 -29.37 30.08 11.61
C GLU A 24 -29.29 31.04 10.41
N PHE A 25 -28.08 31.38 9.95
CA PHE A 25 -27.87 32.28 8.84
C PHE A 25 -28.21 31.67 7.47
N ASP A 26 -27.80 30.43 7.22
CA ASP A 26 -27.99 29.79 5.89
C ASP A 26 -29.00 28.63 5.88
N GLY A 27 -29.57 28.28 7.04
CA GLY A 27 -30.61 27.25 7.19
C GLY A 27 -30.09 25.81 7.08
N SER A 28 -28.78 25.60 7.02
CA SER A 28 -28.17 24.27 6.94
C SER A 28 -28.05 23.60 8.31
N ASP A 29 -27.84 22.28 8.34
CA ASP A 29 -27.59 21.57 9.58
C ASP A 29 -26.18 21.91 10.11
N PRO A 30 -26.04 22.18 11.43
CA PRO A 30 -24.77 22.16 12.16
C PRO A 30 -23.75 21.12 11.67
N LEU A 31 -24.19 19.89 11.45
CA LEU A 31 -23.36 18.77 11.03
C LEU A 31 -22.79 18.96 9.62
N ASP A 32 -23.55 19.58 8.72
CA ASP A 32 -23.11 19.85 7.35
C ASP A 32 -21.99 20.88 7.35
N HIS A 33 -22.06 21.90 8.23
CA HIS A 33 -20.97 22.85 8.43
C HIS A 33 -19.72 22.19 8.98
N VAL A 34 -19.85 21.31 9.98
CA VAL A 34 -18.71 20.56 10.53
C VAL A 34 -18.09 19.70 9.44
N THR A 35 -18.90 18.97 8.67
CA THR A 35 -18.42 18.08 7.62
C THR A 35 -17.69 18.87 6.53
N ARG A 36 -18.26 19.98 6.07
CA ARG A 36 -17.62 20.87 5.09
C ARG A 36 -16.31 21.46 5.61
N ALA A 37 -16.28 21.88 6.87
CA ALA A 37 -15.06 22.41 7.49
C ALA A 37 -13.96 21.35 7.61
N ILE A 38 -14.32 20.11 7.95
CA ILE A 38 -13.39 18.96 7.96
C ILE A 38 -12.88 18.69 6.55
N ASP A 39 -13.76 18.62 5.55
CA ASP A 39 -13.38 18.36 4.17
C ASP A 39 -12.45 19.45 3.63
N ASP A 40 -12.75 20.72 3.90
CA ASP A 40 -11.90 21.84 3.52
C ASP A 40 -10.56 21.84 4.25
N TYR A 41 -10.55 21.48 5.54
CA TYR A 41 -9.32 21.28 6.29
C TYR A 41 -8.47 20.18 5.65
N LEU A 42 -9.05 19.01 5.38
CA LEU A 42 -8.37 17.87 4.77
C LEU A 42 -7.88 18.19 3.34
N ARG A 43 -8.64 18.96 2.55
CA ARG A 43 -8.21 19.43 1.22
C ARG A 43 -7.04 20.40 1.29
N LYS A 44 -7.01 21.26 2.32
CA LYS A 44 -5.93 22.23 2.56
C LYS A 44 -4.68 21.58 3.15
N GLN A 45 -4.82 20.44 3.83
CA GLN A 45 -3.69 19.61 4.17
C GLN A 45 -3.08 19.11 2.85
N LYS A 46 -2.06 19.81 2.36
CA LYS A 46 -1.07 19.19 1.49
C LYS A 46 -0.38 18.12 2.34
N THR A 47 -0.92 16.92 2.36
CA THR A 47 -0.12 15.75 2.69
C THR A 47 0.93 15.68 1.59
N ASP A 48 2.05 16.35 1.80
CA ASP A 48 3.27 16.17 1.02
C ASP A 48 3.69 14.73 1.26
N LEU A 49 3.11 13.84 0.45
CA LEU A 49 3.56 12.48 0.30
C LEU A 49 4.94 12.58 -0.32
N THR A 50 5.94 12.64 0.55
CA THR A 50 7.34 12.49 0.16
C THR A 50 7.49 11.06 -0.34
N LEU A 51 7.40 10.91 -1.66
CA LEU A 51 7.67 9.65 -2.30
C LEU A 51 9.17 9.33 -2.10
N PRO A 52 9.51 8.11 -1.71
CA PRO A 52 10.91 7.71 -1.63
C PRO A 52 11.54 7.85 -3.01
N ALA A 53 12.69 8.51 -3.08
CA ALA A 53 13.43 8.65 -4.32
C ALA A 53 13.97 7.27 -4.72
N GLU A 54 13.60 6.77 -5.91
CA GLU A 54 14.01 5.43 -6.40
C GLU A 54 15.53 5.18 -6.32
N LYS A 55 16.34 6.24 -6.42
CA LYS A 55 17.81 6.19 -6.33
C LYS A 55 18.36 5.88 -4.93
N GLU A 56 17.57 6.12 -3.90
CA GLU A 56 17.96 5.92 -2.49
C GLU A 56 17.51 4.56 -1.96
N ILE A 57 16.64 3.86 -2.70
CA ILE A 57 16.08 2.56 -2.32
C ILE A 57 17.12 1.46 -2.57
N ASN A 58 17.46 0.73 -1.51
CA ASN A 58 18.40 -0.38 -1.57
C ASN A 58 17.64 -1.71 -1.59
N ALA A 59 17.90 -2.54 -2.59
CA ALA A 59 17.33 -3.88 -2.71
C ALA A 59 18.44 -4.92 -2.79
N GLN A 60 18.31 -6.01 -2.04
CA GLN A 60 19.28 -7.10 -2.03
C GLN A 60 18.58 -8.46 -1.94
N ILE A 61 19.14 -9.45 -2.62
CA ILE A 61 18.69 -10.84 -2.54
C ILE A 61 19.35 -11.48 -1.32
N THR A 62 18.54 -12.06 -0.44
CA THR A 62 19.00 -12.78 0.75
C THR A 62 19.03 -14.29 0.54
N GLY A 63 18.24 -14.81 -0.40
CA GLY A 63 18.21 -16.25 -0.65
C GLY A 63 17.56 -16.63 -1.97
N LYS A 64 17.93 -17.83 -2.44
CA LYS A 64 17.31 -18.52 -3.57
C LYS A 64 17.00 -19.95 -3.17
N SER A 65 15.83 -20.44 -3.53
CA SER A 65 15.44 -21.84 -3.27
C SER A 65 14.68 -22.41 -4.47
N PRO A 66 14.83 -23.70 -4.79
CA PRO A 66 14.07 -24.32 -5.86
C PRO A 66 12.57 -24.43 -5.50
N GLU A 67 11.69 -24.36 -6.50
CA GLU A 67 10.25 -24.62 -6.36
C GLU A 67 9.97 -26.11 -6.56
N PRO A 68 9.56 -26.86 -5.52
CA PRO A 68 9.35 -28.31 -5.63
C PRO A 68 8.29 -28.72 -6.65
N ALA A 69 7.25 -27.90 -6.85
CA ALA A 69 6.13 -28.23 -7.71
C ALA A 69 6.41 -27.98 -9.21
N SER A 70 7.49 -27.29 -9.57
CA SER A 70 7.77 -26.89 -10.95
C SER A 70 9.26 -26.98 -11.27
N PRO A 71 9.70 -28.05 -11.96
CA PRO A 71 11.12 -28.26 -12.27
C PRO A 71 11.75 -27.08 -13.01
N GLY A 72 12.82 -26.53 -12.44
CA GLY A 72 13.55 -25.38 -12.99
C GLY A 72 12.97 -24.00 -12.61
N ALA A 73 11.84 -23.96 -11.90
CA ALA A 73 11.39 -22.74 -11.24
C ALA A 73 12.10 -22.58 -9.88
N PHE A 74 12.29 -21.34 -9.45
CA PHE A 74 12.93 -21.02 -8.18
C PHE A 74 12.33 -19.79 -7.53
N TRP A 75 12.31 -19.79 -6.21
CA TRP A 75 12.00 -18.65 -5.37
C TRP A 75 13.25 -17.80 -5.16
N VAL A 76 13.04 -16.49 -5.18
CA VAL A 76 14.01 -15.47 -4.79
C VAL A 76 13.41 -14.69 -3.64
N ASN A 77 14.18 -14.59 -2.54
CA ASN A 77 13.80 -13.80 -1.38
C ASN A 77 14.83 -12.71 -1.16
N GLY A 78 14.39 -11.58 -0.62
CA GLY A 78 15.27 -10.46 -0.39
C GLY A 78 14.63 -9.37 0.46
N ILE A 79 15.38 -8.28 0.59
CA ILE A 79 14.99 -7.10 1.36
C ILE A 79 15.03 -5.91 0.40
N VAL A 80 14.03 -5.03 0.52
CA VAL A 80 14.01 -3.72 -0.12
C VAL A 80 13.77 -2.65 0.97
N ASP A 81 14.84 -1.95 1.33
CA ASP A 81 14.95 -1.11 2.53
C ASP A 81 14.44 -1.81 3.80
N ARG A 82 13.23 -1.46 4.25
CA ARG A 82 12.60 -2.03 5.45
C ARG A 82 11.64 -3.19 5.17
N TYR A 83 11.34 -3.44 3.89
CA TYR A 83 10.37 -4.43 3.46
C TYR A 83 11.07 -5.72 3.05
N GLU A 84 10.37 -6.83 3.16
CA GLU A 84 10.79 -8.12 2.63
C GLU A 84 10.08 -8.40 1.32
N PHE A 85 10.77 -9.01 0.36
CA PHE A 85 10.17 -9.44 -0.89
C PHE A 85 10.41 -10.92 -1.17
N SER A 86 9.44 -11.54 -1.84
CA SER A 86 9.51 -12.91 -2.32
C SER A 86 8.96 -12.98 -3.73
N ALA A 87 9.69 -13.62 -4.65
CA ALA A 87 9.29 -13.77 -6.04
C ALA A 87 9.48 -15.21 -6.51
N LEU A 88 8.50 -15.72 -7.26
CA LEU A 88 8.60 -17.02 -7.94
C LEU A 88 8.95 -16.80 -9.41
N ILE A 89 10.11 -17.28 -9.82
CA ILE A 89 10.61 -17.21 -11.19
C ILE A 89 10.44 -18.59 -11.83
N LEU A 90 9.72 -18.63 -12.95
CA LEU A 90 9.51 -19.82 -13.76
C LEU A 90 10.68 -20.03 -14.72
N LYS A 91 10.89 -21.28 -15.10
CA LYS A 91 11.86 -21.66 -16.13
C LYS A 91 11.55 -21.00 -17.49
N GLU A 92 10.27 -20.97 -17.85
CA GLU A 92 9.76 -20.44 -19.11
C GLU A 92 8.68 -19.40 -18.84
N ALA A 93 8.53 -18.44 -19.76
CA ALA A 93 7.49 -17.42 -19.66
C ALA A 93 6.10 -18.07 -19.70
N SER A 94 5.18 -17.55 -18.88
CA SER A 94 3.83 -18.09 -18.80
C SER A 94 2.78 -16.99 -19.02
N LYS A 95 1.70 -17.32 -19.72
CA LYS A 95 0.54 -16.41 -19.86
C LYS A 95 -0.10 -16.03 -18.53
N SER A 96 0.09 -16.85 -17.49
CA SER A 96 -0.42 -16.62 -16.14
C SER A 96 0.56 -15.91 -15.21
N ALA A 97 1.76 -15.59 -15.69
CA ALA A 97 2.76 -14.84 -14.95
C ALA A 97 2.58 -13.33 -15.12
N ILE A 98 3.21 -12.56 -14.23
CA ILE A 98 3.25 -11.11 -14.28
C ILE A 98 3.82 -10.69 -15.63
N ASP A 99 3.14 -9.76 -16.29
CA ASP A 99 3.48 -9.25 -17.63
C ASP A 99 3.66 -10.34 -18.71
N LYS A 100 3.08 -11.54 -18.49
CA LYS A 100 3.23 -12.74 -19.35
C LYS A 100 4.69 -13.20 -19.49
N ASP A 101 5.50 -12.94 -18.48
CA ASP A 101 6.94 -13.25 -18.48
C ASP A 101 7.27 -14.45 -17.55
N LYS A 102 8.51 -14.58 -17.10
CA LYS A 102 8.97 -15.64 -16.20
C LYS A 102 8.55 -15.42 -14.74
N VAL A 103 8.21 -14.20 -14.31
CA VAL A 103 7.88 -13.93 -12.90
C VAL A 103 6.43 -14.29 -12.61
N SER A 104 6.19 -15.45 -12.00
CA SER A 104 4.82 -15.93 -11.76
C SER A 104 4.15 -15.27 -10.56
N LYS A 105 4.92 -14.92 -9.53
CA LYS A 105 4.41 -14.34 -8.28
C LYS A 105 5.40 -13.35 -7.72
N LEU A 106 4.90 -12.30 -7.07
CA LEU A 106 5.72 -11.32 -6.37
C LEU A 106 4.96 -10.72 -5.19
N SER A 107 5.54 -10.80 -4.01
CA SER A 107 5.06 -10.08 -2.83
C SER A 107 6.14 -9.16 -2.28
N ILE A 108 5.71 -8.00 -1.77
CA ILE A 108 6.52 -7.10 -0.96
C ILE A 108 5.71 -6.80 0.30
N LEU A 109 6.26 -7.10 1.47
CA LEU A 109 5.55 -7.02 2.74
C LEU A 109 6.35 -6.27 3.81
N ASP A 110 5.62 -5.68 4.75
CA ASP A 110 6.17 -5.02 5.92
C ASP A 110 6.23 -6.03 7.09
N PRO A 111 7.43 -6.48 7.51
CA PRO A 111 7.57 -7.51 8.55
C PRO A 111 7.00 -7.05 9.90
N ILE A 112 7.08 -5.74 10.21
CA ILE A 112 6.52 -5.17 11.44
C ILE A 112 4.99 -5.27 11.43
N ILE A 113 4.35 -4.98 10.29
CA ILE A 113 2.89 -5.14 10.16
C ILE A 113 2.52 -6.62 10.21
N ARG A 114 3.32 -7.51 9.62
CA ARG A 114 3.09 -8.95 9.62
C ARG A 114 3.07 -9.52 11.04
N GLU A 115 4.04 -9.13 11.87
CA GLU A 115 4.13 -9.54 13.27
C GLU A 115 2.94 -8.99 14.09
N ASN A 116 2.63 -7.70 13.94
CA ASN A 116 1.57 -7.05 14.72
C ASN A 116 0.16 -7.52 14.37
N THR A 117 -0.10 -7.84 13.10
CA THR A 117 -1.45 -8.19 12.62
C THR A 117 -1.66 -9.69 12.49
N ASN A 118 -0.59 -10.48 12.54
CA ASN A 118 -0.57 -11.89 12.15
C ASN A 118 -1.29 -12.18 10.81
N SER A 119 -1.31 -11.21 9.89
CA SER A 119 -1.93 -11.33 8.57
C SER A 119 -0.95 -11.01 7.45
N PHE A 120 -0.80 -11.95 6.50
CA PHE A 120 0.08 -11.79 5.34
C PHE A 120 -0.45 -10.69 4.41
N ILE A 121 -1.74 -10.78 4.05
CA ILE A 121 -2.38 -9.84 3.14
C ILE A 121 -2.39 -8.42 3.71
N ALA A 122 -2.57 -8.26 5.03
CA ALA A 122 -2.55 -6.94 5.66
C ALA A 122 -1.15 -6.30 5.67
N ALA A 123 -0.10 -7.12 5.65
CA ALA A 123 1.29 -6.67 5.63
C ALA A 123 1.81 -6.38 4.21
N CYS A 124 1.15 -6.91 3.17
CA CYS A 124 1.59 -6.74 1.79
C CYS A 124 1.32 -5.31 1.29
N ILE A 125 2.38 -4.64 0.83
CA ILE A 125 2.27 -3.39 0.06
C ILE A 125 2.17 -3.65 -1.44
N VAL A 126 2.63 -4.83 -1.88
CA VAL A 126 2.47 -5.39 -3.22
C VAL A 126 2.25 -6.88 -3.07
N ASN A 127 1.30 -7.43 -3.82
CA ASN A 127 1.10 -8.87 -3.92
C ASN A 127 0.51 -9.20 -5.28
N TYR A 128 1.26 -9.90 -6.11
CA TYR A 128 0.80 -10.48 -7.36
C TYR A 128 0.76 -11.99 -7.16
N ASP A 129 -0.43 -12.51 -6.87
CA ASP A 129 -0.71 -13.94 -6.79
C ASP A 129 -2.12 -14.23 -7.30
N ARG A 130 -2.27 -15.33 -8.03
CA ARG A 130 -3.42 -15.70 -8.88
C ARG A 130 -4.78 -15.40 -8.23
N GLY A 131 -5.33 -14.21 -8.51
CA GLY A 131 -6.66 -13.77 -8.07
C GLY A 131 -6.69 -12.78 -6.90
N TRP A 132 -5.55 -12.38 -6.33
CA TRP A 132 -5.41 -11.47 -5.19
C TRP A 132 -4.33 -10.41 -5.44
N ASP A 133 -4.51 -9.66 -6.53
CA ASP A 133 -3.56 -8.62 -6.95
C ASP A 133 -3.69 -7.35 -6.10
N ILE A 134 -2.77 -7.15 -5.16
CA ILE A 134 -2.50 -5.87 -4.52
C ILE A 134 -1.50 -5.13 -5.40
N ARG A 135 -2.02 -4.23 -6.24
CA ARG A 135 -1.19 -3.33 -7.06
C ARG A 135 -0.44 -2.34 -6.18
N PRO A 136 0.79 -1.94 -6.56
CA PRO A 136 1.53 -0.92 -5.84
C PRO A 136 0.72 0.39 -5.78
N SER A 137 0.62 0.95 -4.58
CA SER A 137 0.20 2.34 -4.40
C SER A 137 1.30 3.29 -4.90
N LYS A 138 1.00 4.59 -5.04
CA LYS A 138 2.02 5.59 -5.42
C LYS A 138 3.27 5.57 -4.52
N ILE A 139 3.11 5.21 -3.24
CA ILE A 139 4.20 5.10 -2.26
C ILE A 139 4.97 3.79 -2.43
N ALA A 140 4.27 2.71 -2.79
CA ALA A 140 4.87 1.38 -2.97
C ALA A 140 5.56 1.21 -4.33
N GLU A 141 5.16 2.01 -5.32
CA GLU A 141 5.64 1.95 -6.71
C GLU A 141 7.18 2.02 -6.83
N PRO A 142 7.90 2.93 -6.14
CA PRO A 142 9.36 2.96 -6.18
C PRO A 142 10.01 1.65 -5.70
N TYR A 143 9.49 1.05 -4.63
CA TYR A 143 9.99 -0.22 -4.10
C TYR A 143 9.73 -1.38 -5.07
N TYR A 144 8.52 -1.41 -5.65
CA TYR A 144 8.16 -2.39 -6.68
C TYR A 144 9.12 -2.35 -7.85
N ARG A 145 9.36 -1.16 -8.42
CA ARG A 145 10.27 -0.99 -9.56
C ARG A 145 11.69 -1.44 -9.24
N LYS A 146 12.19 -1.10 -8.06
CA LYS A 146 13.53 -1.52 -7.63
C LYS A 146 13.64 -3.05 -7.50
N VAL A 147 12.62 -3.69 -6.96
CA VAL A 147 12.56 -5.15 -6.87
C VAL A 147 12.43 -5.80 -8.25
N ARG A 148 11.63 -5.23 -9.16
CA ARG A 148 11.54 -5.71 -10.55
C ARG A 148 12.87 -5.61 -11.27
N GLU A 149 13.56 -4.46 -11.20
CA GLU A 149 14.91 -4.28 -11.76
C GLU A 149 15.88 -5.37 -11.28
N LEU A 150 15.87 -5.65 -9.97
CA LEU A 150 16.72 -6.67 -9.35
C LEU A 150 16.37 -8.09 -9.81
N ILE A 151 15.09 -8.40 -9.97
CA ILE A 151 14.60 -9.71 -10.42
C ILE A 151 14.86 -9.91 -11.92
N ASP A 152 14.63 -8.89 -12.74
CA ASP A 152 14.79 -8.96 -14.19
C ASP A 152 16.28 -9.17 -14.56
N ALA A 153 17.20 -8.68 -13.72
CA ALA A 153 18.64 -8.98 -13.85
C ALA A 153 19.01 -10.46 -13.58
N LEU A 154 18.09 -11.26 -13.01
CA LEU A 154 18.29 -12.69 -12.75
C LEU A 154 17.72 -13.61 -13.84
N THR A 155 16.91 -13.08 -14.76
CA THR A 155 16.11 -13.84 -15.73
C THR A 155 16.60 -13.73 -17.16
#